data_AF-A0A1Q2KZN6-F1
#
_entry.id   AF-A0A1Q2KZN6-F1
#
_cell.length_a   1.000
_cell.length_b   1.000
_cell.length_c   1.000
_cell.angle_alpha   90.00
_cell.angle_beta   90.00
_cell.angle_gamma   90.00
#
_symmetry.space_group_name_H-M   'P 1'
#
loop_
_entity.id
_entity.type
_entity.pdbx_description
1 polymer ?
#
loop_
_entity_poly.entity_id
_entity_poly.type
_entity_poly.pdbx_seq_one_letter_code
_entity_poly.pdbx_strand_id
1 'polypeptide(L)'
;MSYEVKIEAFEGPLDLLLHLIHRLEIDIYDIPVAQITGQYMEHVRAMQVLELNEASEYLVMAATLLAIKSKMLLPVQAEFEDEDEYVNEHDPREELVARLLEYRKYKEATVPLRELETDRAAIFTKAPMNLSAFGVPEVTPEAELEANVYDMLGAFQKMLRRKQLKTPLSTRIARQEVSVKEQMNSMMAALKRHSGACAFSDLFPQGDRTVLVVSFLSLLELMKRQVIAVEQERNFMDLTVLLRKEEWEDDGELIG
;
A
#
# COMPACT_ATOMS: atom_id res chain seq x y z
N MET A 1 -30.85 -16.25 18.59
CA MET A 1 -30.85 -15.24 17.51
C MET A 1 -29.60 -15.45 16.69
N SER A 2 -29.76 -15.77 15.40
CA SER A 2 -28.67 -16.00 14.46
C SER A 2 -28.05 -14.66 14.07
N TYR A 3 -26.80 -14.43 14.46
CA TYR A 3 -26.02 -13.28 14.06
C TYR A 3 -25.46 -13.52 12.65
N GLU A 4 -26.04 -12.87 11.64
CA GLU A 4 -25.37 -12.65 10.35
C GLU A 4 -24.60 -11.33 10.44
N VAL A 5 -23.41 -11.35 11.03
CA VAL A 5 -22.46 -10.25 10.84
C VAL A 5 -21.58 -10.67 9.68
N LYS A 6 -21.86 -10.13 8.48
CA LYS A 6 -20.82 -10.05 7.46
C LYS A 6 -19.72 -9.20 8.10
N ILE A 7 -18.57 -9.80 8.33
CA ILE A 7 -17.40 -9.09 8.85
C ILE A 7 -17.10 -7.99 7.83
N GLU A 8 -17.40 -6.76 8.19
CA GLU A 8 -16.85 -5.60 7.49
C GLU A 8 -15.34 -5.70 7.66
N ALA A 9 -14.60 -5.65 6.55
CA ALA A 9 -13.14 -5.60 6.60
C ALA A 9 -12.76 -4.27 7.25
N PHE A 10 -12.49 -4.29 8.55
CA PHE A 10 -12.03 -3.12 9.29
C PHE A 10 -10.57 -2.86 8.95
N GLU A 11 -10.23 -1.59 8.73
CA GLU A 11 -8.87 -1.14 8.44
C GLU A 11 -8.07 -0.98 9.76
N GLY A 12 -8.06 -2.04 10.58
CA GLY A 12 -7.31 -2.15 11.83
C GLY A 12 -8.13 -1.99 13.13
N PRO A 13 -7.47 -2.12 14.30
CA PRO A 13 -8.15 -2.17 15.61
C PRO A 13 -8.76 -0.83 16.05
N LEU A 14 -8.18 0.31 15.64
CA LEU A 14 -8.74 1.63 15.93
C LEU A 14 -10.05 1.86 15.17
N ASP A 15 -10.16 1.31 13.96
CA ASP A 15 -11.37 1.40 13.14
C ASP A 15 -12.53 0.63 13.76
N LEU A 16 -12.24 -0.59 14.20
CA LEU A 16 -13.20 -1.40 14.97
C LEU A 16 -13.64 -0.68 16.24
N LEU A 17 -12.72 -0.06 16.98
CA LEU A 17 -13.07 0.69 18.19
C LEU A 17 -13.96 1.90 17.87
N LEU A 18 -13.66 2.67 16.83
CA LEU A 18 -14.53 3.77 16.41
C LEU A 18 -15.92 3.27 16.00
N HIS A 19 -16.01 2.15 15.29
CA HIS A 19 -17.28 1.53 14.94
C HIS A 19 -18.08 1.15 16.20
N LEU A 20 -17.43 0.51 17.18
CA LEU A 20 -18.07 0.13 18.44
C LEU A 20 -18.53 1.35 19.26
N ILE A 21 -17.69 2.40 19.35
CA ILE A 21 -18.05 3.67 20.02
C ILE A 21 -19.28 4.28 19.37
N HIS A 22 -19.30 4.35 18.04
CA HIS A 22 -20.43 4.92 17.30
C HIS A 22 -21.70 4.08 17.47
N ARG A 23 -21.60 2.75 17.36
CA ARG A 23 -22.74 1.83 17.47
C ARG A 23 -23.36 1.81 18.87
N LEU A 24 -22.55 2.00 19.91
CA LEU A 24 -22.99 2.01 21.31
C LEU A 24 -23.33 3.41 21.82
N GLU A 25 -23.27 4.43 20.96
CA GLU A 25 -23.52 5.84 21.31
C GLU A 25 -22.66 6.30 22.52
N ILE A 26 -21.41 5.83 22.57
CA ILE A 26 -20.44 6.17 23.61
C ILE A 26 -19.79 7.52 23.29
N ASP A 27 -19.59 8.35 24.32
CA ASP A 27 -18.73 9.52 24.20
C ASP A 27 -17.26 9.09 24.09
N ILE A 28 -16.59 9.55 23.03
CA ILE A 28 -15.17 9.26 22.79
C ILE A 28 -14.25 9.85 23.87
N TYR A 29 -14.69 10.89 24.57
CA TYR A 29 -13.93 11.48 25.70
C TYR A 29 -14.16 10.74 27.02
N ASP A 30 -15.26 9.99 27.15
CA ASP A 30 -15.62 9.27 28.36
C ASP A 30 -15.95 7.80 28.07
N ILE A 31 -14.94 7.06 27.59
CA ILE A 31 -15.12 5.68 27.15
C ILE A 31 -15.32 4.75 28.37
N PRO A 32 -16.43 3.99 28.47
CA PRO A 32 -16.60 2.93 29.46
C PRO A 32 -15.73 1.72 29.05
N VAL A 33 -14.46 1.73 29.48
CA VAL A 33 -13.44 0.74 29.09
C VAL A 33 -13.90 -0.70 29.34
N ALA A 34 -14.62 -0.95 30.44
CA ALA A 34 -15.13 -2.28 30.76
C ALA A 34 -16.11 -2.84 29.72
N GLN A 35 -17.01 -2.00 29.20
CA GLN A 35 -18.01 -2.36 28.21
C GLN A 35 -17.38 -2.54 26.83
N ILE A 36 -16.56 -1.57 26.40
CA ILE A 36 -15.94 -1.61 25.07
C ILE A 36 -14.94 -2.76 24.93
N THR A 37 -14.19 -3.07 25.98
CA THR A 37 -13.27 -4.22 26.01
C THR A 37 -14.04 -5.53 25.81
N GLY A 38 -15.22 -5.67 26.42
CA GLY A 38 -16.05 -6.86 26.26
C GLY A 38 -16.49 -7.07 24.82
N GLN A 39 -17.00 -6.01 24.19
CA GLN A 39 -17.45 -6.01 22.79
C GLN A 39 -16.29 -6.24 21.82
N TYR A 40 -15.15 -5.60 22.06
CA TYR A 40 -13.95 -5.79 21.27
C TYR A 40 -13.46 -7.24 21.31
N MET A 41 -13.41 -7.85 22.50
CA MET A 41 -13.01 -9.25 22.66
C MET A 41 -13.98 -10.23 22.00
N GLU A 42 -15.27 -9.94 21.99
CA GLU A 42 -16.28 -10.75 21.29
C GLU A 42 -16.03 -10.73 19.76
N HIS A 43 -15.77 -9.55 19.20
CA HIS A 43 -15.42 -9.39 17.78
C HIS A 43 -14.11 -10.10 17.42
N VAL A 44 -13.05 -9.94 18.22
CA VAL A 44 -11.76 -10.60 17.97
C VAL A 44 -11.88 -12.12 18.02
N ARG A 45 -12.67 -12.68 18.96
CA ARG A 45 -12.90 -14.13 19.01
C ARG A 45 -13.69 -14.63 17.81
N ALA A 46 -14.67 -13.87 17.33
CA ALA A 46 -15.39 -14.22 16.10
C ALA A 46 -14.46 -14.21 14.87
N MET A 47 -13.49 -13.30 14.80
CA MET A 47 -12.49 -13.23 13.72
C MET A 47 -11.46 -14.36 13.78
N GLN A 48 -10.96 -14.73 14.97
CA GLN A 48 -9.96 -15.79 15.15
C GLN A 48 -10.42 -17.18 14.70
N VAL A 49 -11.73 -17.44 14.68
CA VAL A 49 -12.30 -18.69 14.16
C VAL A 49 -12.15 -18.80 12.64
N LEU A 50 -11.95 -17.67 11.95
CA LEU A 50 -11.99 -17.59 10.49
C LEU A 50 -10.59 -17.41 9.87
N GLU A 51 -9.71 -16.55 10.39
CA GLU A 51 -8.42 -16.24 9.73
C GLU A 51 -7.32 -15.82 10.75
N LEU A 52 -6.26 -16.62 10.90
CA LEU A 52 -5.22 -16.45 11.94
C LEU A 52 -4.07 -15.49 11.57
N ASN A 53 -3.92 -15.14 10.28
CA ASN A 53 -2.70 -14.50 9.77
C ASN A 53 -2.69 -12.95 9.84
N GLU A 54 -3.84 -12.28 10.06
CA GLU A 54 -3.94 -10.81 10.07
C GLU A 54 -4.17 -10.20 11.48
N ALA A 55 -4.14 -11.02 12.54
CA ALA A 55 -4.67 -10.63 13.86
C ALA A 55 -3.66 -10.01 14.85
N SER A 56 -2.40 -9.75 14.47
CA SER A 56 -1.36 -9.33 15.42
C SER A 56 -1.68 -7.98 16.09
N GLU A 57 -2.09 -6.97 15.31
CA GLU A 57 -2.44 -5.64 15.82
C GLU A 57 -3.71 -5.68 16.70
N TYR A 58 -4.67 -6.54 16.34
CA TYR A 58 -5.89 -6.73 17.13
C TYR A 58 -5.63 -7.32 18.51
N LEU A 59 -4.67 -8.25 18.60
CA LEU A 59 -4.23 -8.86 19.86
C LEU A 59 -3.48 -7.86 20.74
N VAL A 60 -2.63 -7.02 20.15
CA VAL A 60 -1.95 -5.94 20.89
C VAL A 60 -2.99 -5.01 21.50
N MET A 61 -3.97 -4.55 20.72
CA MET A 61 -5.03 -3.69 21.23
C MET A 61 -5.90 -4.39 22.28
N ALA A 62 -6.19 -5.69 22.13
CA ALA A 62 -6.89 -6.47 23.15
C ALA A 62 -6.14 -6.45 24.50
N ALA A 63 -4.83 -6.67 24.47
CA ALA A 63 -3.99 -6.61 25.65
C ALA A 63 -3.96 -5.20 26.27
N THR A 64 -3.86 -4.16 25.44
CA THR A 64 -3.93 -2.76 25.88
C THR A 64 -5.25 -2.46 26.60
N LEU A 65 -6.39 -2.83 26.01
CA LEU A 65 -7.71 -2.63 26.61
C LEU A 65 -7.88 -3.38 27.93
N LEU A 66 -7.37 -4.62 28.01
CA LEU A 66 -7.36 -5.40 29.25
C LEU A 66 -6.49 -4.75 30.33
N ALA A 67 -5.32 -4.22 29.97
CA ALA A 67 -4.45 -3.51 30.89
C ALA A 67 -5.11 -2.23 31.43
N ILE A 68 -5.71 -1.42 30.56
CA ILE A 68 -6.46 -0.22 30.97
C ILE A 68 -7.64 -0.61 31.87
N LYS A 69 -8.42 -1.63 31.48
CA LYS A 69 -9.53 -2.14 32.30
C LYS A 69 -9.06 -2.60 33.68
N SER A 70 -7.94 -3.31 33.74
CA SER A 70 -7.37 -3.79 35.01
C SER A 70 -6.94 -2.62 35.88
N LYS A 71 -6.19 -1.64 35.33
CA LYS A 71 -5.72 -0.47 36.07
C LYS A 71 -6.89 0.39 36.59
N MET A 72 -7.97 0.52 35.83
CA MET A 72 -9.16 1.28 36.25
C MET A 72 -10.02 0.58 37.30
N LEU A 73 -9.98 -0.76 37.37
CA LEU A 73 -10.81 -1.54 38.30
C LEU A 73 -10.09 -1.91 39.59
N LEU A 74 -8.75 -1.92 39.58
CA LEU A 74 -7.96 -2.25 40.76
C LEU A 74 -7.86 -1.05 41.70
N PRO A 75 -7.99 -1.27 43.02
CA PRO A 75 -7.74 -0.21 43.99
C PRO A 75 -6.27 0.22 43.91
N VAL A 76 -6.02 1.52 43.84
CA VAL A 76 -4.67 2.08 43.99
C VAL A 76 -4.17 1.66 45.37
N GLN A 77 -3.13 0.85 45.42
CA GLN A 77 -2.48 0.52 46.69
C GLN A 77 -1.83 1.80 47.21
N ALA A 78 -2.47 2.43 48.18
CA ALA A 78 -1.85 3.47 48.99
C ALA A 78 -0.81 2.79 49.91
N GLU A 79 0.29 2.33 49.33
CA GLU A 79 1.49 2.06 50.11
C GLU A 79 2.23 3.38 50.26
N PHE A 80 2.11 3.97 51.45
CA PHE A 80 3.03 4.90 52.12
C PHE A 80 4.15 5.52 51.27
N GLU A 81 3.79 6.38 50.32
CA GLU A 81 4.71 7.35 49.72
C GLU A 81 4.02 8.71 49.75
N ASP A 82 4.82 9.75 49.98
CA ASP A 82 4.46 11.05 50.55
C ASP A 82 3.23 11.75 49.91
N GLU A 83 2.49 12.52 50.73
CA GLU A 83 1.23 13.22 50.41
C GLU A 83 1.27 14.17 49.19
N ASP A 84 2.43 14.38 48.56
CA ASP A 84 2.62 15.29 47.43
C ASP A 84 2.70 14.60 46.04
N GLU A 85 2.75 13.25 45.96
CA GLU A 85 2.93 12.54 44.68
C GLU A 85 1.60 12.03 44.04
N TYR A 86 0.47 12.17 44.75
CA TYR A 86 -0.85 11.68 44.31
C TYR A 86 -1.57 12.54 43.25
N VAL A 87 -0.96 13.60 42.72
CA VAL A 87 -1.69 14.61 41.92
C VAL A 87 -1.57 14.44 40.41
N ASN A 88 -0.78 13.49 39.89
CA ASN A 88 -0.53 13.39 38.44
C ASN A 88 -0.62 11.97 37.84
N GLU A 89 -1.47 11.09 38.37
CA GLU A 89 -1.83 9.89 37.60
C GLU A 89 -2.74 10.31 36.44
N HIS A 90 -2.12 10.47 35.26
CA HIS A 90 -2.82 10.73 34.01
C HIS A 90 -3.87 9.62 33.78
N ASP A 91 -5.01 10.00 33.21
CA ASP A 91 -6.10 9.08 32.94
C ASP A 91 -5.56 7.93 32.04
N PRO A 92 -5.64 6.65 32.47
CA PRO A 92 -5.03 5.54 31.72
C PRO A 92 -5.63 5.33 30.32
N ARG A 93 -6.77 5.95 30.00
CA ARG A 93 -7.38 5.95 28.65
C ARG A 93 -6.94 7.12 27.78
N GLU A 94 -6.24 8.13 28.30
CA GLU A 94 -5.91 9.36 27.57
C GLU A 94 -5.16 9.08 26.25
N GLU A 95 -4.16 8.20 26.29
CA GLU A 95 -3.42 7.79 25.09
C GLU A 95 -4.33 7.13 24.04
N LEU A 96 -5.26 6.27 24.47
CA LEU A 96 -6.20 5.61 23.58
C LEU A 96 -7.16 6.61 22.94
N VAL A 97 -7.69 7.54 23.73
CA VAL A 97 -8.59 8.60 23.25
C VAL A 97 -7.88 9.47 22.22
N ALA A 98 -6.63 9.89 22.50
CA ALA A 98 -5.82 10.68 21.56
C ALA A 98 -5.63 9.95 20.22
N ARG A 99 -5.27 8.66 20.25
CA ARG A 99 -5.12 7.84 19.04
C ARG A 99 -6.43 7.68 18.26
N LEU A 100 -7.56 7.51 18.95
CA LEU A 100 -8.87 7.40 18.31
C LEU A 100 -9.30 8.72 17.65
N LEU A 101 -9.04 9.86 18.29
CA LEU A 101 -9.32 11.18 17.71
C LEU A 101 -8.43 11.47 16.50
N GLU A 102 -7.14 11.16 16.58
CA GLU A 102 -6.19 11.27 15.46
C GLU A 102 -6.67 10.43 14.27
N TYR A 103 -6.99 9.15 14.50
CA TYR A 103 -7.46 8.26 13.46
C TYR A 103 -8.80 8.73 12.86
N ARG A 104 -9.75 9.17 13.71
CA ARG A 104 -11.03 9.73 13.26
C ARG A 104 -10.83 10.91 12.31
N LYS A 105 -9.89 11.82 12.63
CA LYS A 105 -9.58 12.98 11.79
C LYS A 105 -9.09 12.56 10.39
N TYR A 106 -8.21 11.58 10.30
CA TYR A 106 -7.76 11.06 8.99
C TYR A 106 -8.88 10.32 8.26
N LYS A 107 -9.69 9.54 8.97
CA LYS A 107 -10.84 8.85 8.40
C LYS A 107 -11.84 9.83 7.79
N GLU A 108 -12.16 10.92 8.49
CA GLU A 108 -13.05 11.98 7.98
C GLU A 108 -12.41 12.73 6.80
N ALA A 109 -11.09 12.96 6.81
CA ALA A 109 -10.38 13.57 5.69
C ALA A 109 -10.37 12.72 4.40
N THR A 110 -10.59 11.41 4.50
CA THR A 110 -10.67 10.54 3.31
C THR A 110 -11.94 10.74 2.48
N VAL A 111 -13.04 11.19 3.10
CA VAL A 111 -14.33 11.41 2.42
C VAL A 111 -14.21 12.44 1.30
N PRO A 112 -13.73 13.69 1.53
CA PRO A 112 -13.58 14.67 0.45
C PRO A 112 -12.50 14.25 -0.57
N LEU A 113 -11.47 13.50 -0.15
CA LEU A 113 -10.47 12.97 -1.10
C LEU A 113 -11.09 11.96 -2.07
N ARG A 114 -12.04 11.15 -1.60
CA ARG A 114 -12.77 10.19 -2.44
C ARG A 114 -13.70 10.88 -3.43
N GLU A 115 -14.31 12.01 -3.03
CA GLU A 115 -15.07 12.87 -3.95
C GLU A 115 -14.15 13.44 -5.03
N LEU A 116 -13.00 14.02 -4.65
CA LEU A 116 -12.01 14.54 -5.59
C LEU A 116 -11.45 13.47 -6.54
N GLU A 117 -11.22 12.25 -6.04
CA GLU A 117 -10.83 11.11 -6.86
C GLU A 117 -11.91 10.79 -7.92
N THR A 118 -13.16 10.76 -7.50
CA THR A 118 -14.32 10.48 -8.36
C THR A 118 -14.45 11.55 -9.45
N ASP A 119 -14.35 12.83 -9.07
CA ASP A 119 -14.39 13.96 -9.99
C ASP A 119 -13.23 13.91 -10.99
N ARG A 120 -12.02 13.59 -10.51
CA ARG A 120 -10.85 13.45 -11.37
C ARG A 120 -10.98 12.27 -12.33
N ALA A 121 -11.60 11.16 -11.89
CA ALA A 121 -11.84 10.00 -12.73
C ALA A 121 -12.84 10.28 -13.87
N ALA A 122 -13.77 11.22 -13.69
CA ALA A 122 -14.69 11.66 -14.73
C ALA A 122 -14.02 12.50 -15.85
N ILE A 123 -12.78 12.99 -15.63
CA ILE A 123 -12.05 13.78 -16.61
C ILE A 123 -11.20 12.87 -17.51
N PHE A 124 -11.61 12.73 -18.77
CA PHE A 124 -10.85 11.99 -19.78
C PHE A 124 -9.74 12.87 -20.37
N THR A 125 -8.51 12.36 -20.40
CA THR A 125 -7.37 13.03 -21.03
C THR A 125 -6.85 12.22 -22.20
N LYS A 126 -6.36 12.90 -23.25
CA LYS A 126 -5.70 12.24 -24.39
C LYS A 126 -4.24 11.94 -24.07
N ALA A 127 -3.70 10.91 -24.70
CA ALA A 127 -2.26 10.69 -24.68
C ALA A 127 -1.51 11.90 -25.28
N PRO A 128 -0.28 12.19 -24.82
CA PRO A 128 0.60 13.14 -25.48
C PRO A 128 0.71 12.78 -26.97
N MET A 129 0.71 13.80 -27.83
CA MET A 129 0.88 13.58 -29.27
C MET A 129 2.36 13.34 -29.55
N ASN A 130 2.67 12.34 -30.38
CA ASN A 130 4.03 12.17 -30.87
C ASN A 130 4.33 13.29 -31.89
N LEU A 131 5.22 14.20 -31.53
CA LEU A 131 5.58 15.37 -32.35
C LEU A 131 6.87 15.17 -33.17
N SER A 132 7.44 13.96 -33.18
CA SER A 132 8.69 13.66 -33.91
C SER A 132 8.61 13.99 -35.41
N ALA A 133 7.42 13.85 -36.02
CA ALA A 133 7.18 14.15 -37.42
C ALA A 133 7.18 15.65 -37.76
N PHE A 134 7.11 16.55 -36.77
CA PHE A 134 7.00 17.99 -36.99
C PHE A 134 8.33 18.75 -36.84
N GLY A 135 9.45 18.05 -36.65
CA GLY A 135 10.78 18.67 -36.66
C GLY A 135 10.96 19.81 -35.66
N VAL A 136 10.22 19.79 -34.54
CA VAL A 136 10.45 20.74 -33.45
C VAL A 136 11.91 20.54 -33.04
N PRO A 137 12.74 21.61 -33.03
CA PRO A 137 14.13 21.45 -32.64
C PRO A 137 14.15 20.82 -31.26
N GLU A 138 14.87 19.71 -31.15
CA GLU A 138 15.35 19.20 -29.88
C GLU A 138 16.09 20.37 -29.22
N VAL A 139 15.39 21.09 -28.34
CA VAL A 139 16.09 21.76 -27.25
C VAL A 139 16.68 20.58 -26.50
N THR A 140 17.93 20.27 -26.79
CA THR A 140 18.79 19.44 -25.99
C THR A 140 19.11 20.26 -24.74
N PRO A 141 18.51 20.00 -23.57
CA PRO A 141 19.33 20.09 -22.39
C PRO A 141 20.23 18.86 -22.47
N GLU A 142 21.53 19.08 -22.64
CA GLU A 142 22.60 18.12 -22.32
C GLU A 142 22.61 17.83 -20.80
N ALA A 143 21.45 17.53 -20.24
CA ALA A 143 21.29 17.02 -18.91
C ALA A 143 20.92 15.56 -19.10
N GLU A 144 21.87 14.68 -18.81
CA GLU A 144 21.60 13.30 -18.41
C GLU A 144 20.59 13.38 -17.25
N LEU A 145 19.30 13.38 -17.58
CA LEU A 145 18.23 13.25 -16.61
C LEU A 145 18.24 11.78 -16.22
N GLU A 146 19.04 11.46 -15.20
CA GLU A 146 18.99 10.18 -14.52
C GLU A 146 17.55 9.95 -14.04
N ALA A 147 16.79 9.14 -14.79
CA ALA A 147 15.45 8.75 -14.40
C ALA A 147 15.53 8.10 -13.01
N ASN A 148 14.79 8.64 -12.04
CA ASN A 148 14.77 8.11 -10.69
C ASN A 148 13.74 6.96 -10.61
N VAL A 149 13.90 6.07 -9.64
CA VAL A 149 12.94 4.99 -9.33
C VAL A 149 11.52 5.54 -9.16
N TYR A 150 11.36 6.75 -8.64
CA TYR A 150 10.06 7.43 -8.51
C TYR A 150 9.41 7.76 -9.87
N ASP A 151 10.20 8.13 -10.88
CA ASP A 151 9.68 8.39 -12.23
C ASP A 151 9.23 7.09 -12.89
N MET A 152 9.96 5.99 -12.64
CA MET A 152 9.56 4.65 -13.07
C MET A 152 8.28 4.18 -12.38
N LEU A 153 8.14 4.45 -11.08
CA LEU A 153 6.92 4.14 -10.33
C LEU A 153 5.72 4.94 -10.89
N GLY A 154 5.91 6.23 -11.17
CA GLY A 154 4.89 7.07 -11.79
C GLY A 154 4.49 6.59 -13.19
N ALA A 155 5.46 6.21 -14.03
CA ALA A 155 5.20 5.65 -15.34
C ALA A 155 4.46 4.30 -15.26
N PHE A 156 4.86 3.44 -14.31
CA PHE A 156 4.20 2.15 -14.06
C PHE A 156 2.76 2.32 -13.59
N GLN A 157 2.50 3.22 -12.63
CA GLN A 157 1.15 3.54 -12.16
C GLN A 157 0.28 4.10 -13.30
N LYS A 158 0.83 5.00 -14.12
CA LYS A 158 0.13 5.57 -15.30
C LYS A 158 -0.21 4.48 -16.32
N MET A 159 0.70 3.54 -16.57
CA MET A 159 0.48 2.39 -17.44
C MET A 159 -0.59 1.44 -16.89
N LEU A 160 -0.54 1.11 -15.59
CA LEU A 160 -1.54 0.25 -14.93
C LEU A 160 -2.95 0.84 -15.06
N ARG A 161 -3.10 2.13 -14.77
CA ARG A 161 -4.38 2.84 -14.91
C ARG A 161 -4.90 2.80 -16.35
N ARG A 162 -4.02 2.98 -17.34
CA ARG A 162 -4.36 2.86 -18.77
C ARG A 162 -4.81 1.44 -19.14
N LYS A 163 -4.15 0.40 -18.60
CA LYS A 163 -4.50 -1.01 -18.89
C LYS A 163 -5.84 -1.39 -18.23
N GLN A 164 -6.12 -0.95 -17.01
CA GLN A 164 -7.43 -1.15 -16.35
C GLN A 164 -8.58 -0.58 -17.19
N LEU A 165 -8.41 0.62 -17.75
CA LEU A 165 -9.40 1.27 -18.62
C LEU A 165 -9.63 0.53 -19.95
N LYS A 166 -8.72 -0.36 -20.36
CA LYS A 166 -8.77 -1.12 -21.62
C LYS A 166 -9.03 -2.61 -21.43
N THR A 167 -9.26 -3.08 -20.20
CA THR A 167 -9.42 -4.52 -19.92
C THR A 167 -10.86 -4.97 -20.27
N PRO A 168 -11.05 -5.95 -21.15
CA PRO A 168 -12.35 -6.58 -21.31
C PRO A 168 -12.74 -7.37 -20.04
N LEU A 169 -14.01 -7.26 -19.65
CA LEU A 169 -14.56 -8.01 -18.51
C LEU A 169 -14.49 -9.50 -18.80
N SER A 170 -13.89 -10.25 -17.87
CA SER A 170 -13.65 -11.70 -17.88
C SER A 170 -12.43 -12.18 -18.68
N THR A 171 -11.42 -12.63 -17.93
CA THR A 171 -10.96 -14.01 -18.08
C THR A 171 -10.27 -14.46 -16.80
N ARG A 172 -10.71 -15.61 -16.28
CA ARG A 172 -10.13 -16.30 -15.14
C ARG A 172 -8.78 -16.86 -15.62
N ILE A 173 -7.72 -16.08 -15.46
CA ILE A 173 -6.37 -16.51 -15.83
C ILE A 173 -5.73 -17.13 -14.59
N ALA A 174 -5.24 -18.35 -14.75
CA ALA A 174 -4.61 -19.14 -13.69
C ALA A 174 -3.45 -18.36 -13.05
N ARG A 175 -3.29 -18.52 -11.73
CA ARG A 175 -2.12 -18.03 -11.00
C ARG A 175 -0.89 -18.75 -11.54
N GLN A 176 -0.10 -18.07 -12.37
CA GLN A 176 1.23 -18.50 -12.75
C GLN A 176 2.20 -17.80 -11.80
N GLU A 177 2.86 -18.58 -10.96
CA GLU A 177 4.02 -18.12 -10.18
C GLU A 177 5.18 -17.94 -11.16
N VAL A 178 5.33 -16.74 -11.71
CA VAL A 178 6.45 -16.41 -12.58
C VAL A 178 7.63 -16.01 -11.71
N SER A 179 8.77 -16.67 -11.86
CA SER A 179 9.98 -16.30 -11.14
C SER A 179 10.63 -15.04 -11.73
N VAL A 180 11.29 -14.24 -10.88
CA VAL A 180 12.00 -13.02 -11.31
C VAL A 180 13.05 -13.33 -12.38
N LYS A 181 13.76 -14.47 -12.27
CA LYS A 181 14.79 -14.91 -13.21
C LYS A 181 14.22 -15.24 -14.60
N GLU A 182 13.12 -16.00 -14.65
CA GLU A 182 12.45 -16.31 -15.92
C GLU A 182 11.95 -15.04 -16.61
N GLN A 183 11.45 -14.09 -15.82
CA GLN A 183 10.94 -12.83 -16.35
C GLN A 183 12.07 -11.90 -16.83
N MET A 184 13.24 -11.88 -16.18
CA MET A 184 14.44 -11.20 -16.69
C MET A 184 14.86 -11.75 -18.06
N ASN A 185 14.87 -13.08 -18.22
CA ASN A 185 15.21 -13.73 -19.50
C ASN A 185 14.19 -13.40 -20.60
N SER A 186 12.90 -13.39 -20.25
CA SER A 186 11.82 -13.00 -21.15
C SER A 186 11.96 -11.55 -21.63
N MET A 187 12.29 -10.63 -20.71
CA MET A 187 12.52 -9.21 -21.01
C MET A 187 13.75 -9.00 -21.89
N MET A 188 14.86 -9.69 -21.61
CA MET A 188 16.04 -9.65 -22.46
C MET A 188 15.74 -10.17 -23.87
N ALA A 189 14.98 -11.26 -24.00
CA ALA A 189 14.55 -11.78 -25.29
C ALA A 189 13.59 -10.83 -26.03
N ALA A 190 12.78 -10.05 -25.32
CA ALA A 190 11.94 -9.01 -25.91
C ALA A 190 12.79 -7.83 -26.38
N LEU A 191 13.72 -7.33 -25.56
CA LEU A 191 14.66 -6.25 -25.92
C LEU A 191 15.51 -6.61 -27.14
N LYS A 192 16.04 -7.84 -27.21
CA LYS A 192 16.80 -8.33 -28.38
C LYS A 192 15.94 -8.37 -29.65
N ARG A 193 14.66 -8.73 -29.54
CA ARG A 193 13.72 -8.72 -30.67
C ARG A 193 13.40 -7.31 -31.18
N HIS A 194 13.44 -6.32 -30.30
CA HIS A 194 13.24 -4.91 -30.62
C HIS A 194 14.53 -4.15 -30.95
N SER A 195 15.57 -4.85 -31.42
CA SER A 195 16.85 -4.23 -31.82
C SER A 195 17.54 -3.42 -30.72
N GLY A 196 17.34 -3.79 -29.45
CA GLY A 196 18.04 -3.21 -28.30
C GLY A 196 17.40 -1.95 -27.70
N ALA A 197 16.28 -1.46 -28.24
CA ALA A 197 15.55 -0.33 -27.67
C ALA A 197 14.04 -0.54 -27.78
N CYS A 198 13.29 -0.35 -26.70
CA CYS A 198 11.83 -0.40 -26.75
C CYS A 198 11.19 0.49 -25.69
N ALA A 199 9.90 0.79 -25.88
CA ALA A 199 9.15 1.53 -24.88
C ALA A 199 8.98 0.67 -23.62
N PHE A 200 9.06 1.31 -22.45
CA PHE A 200 8.88 0.65 -21.16
C PHE A 200 7.58 -0.14 -21.09
N SER A 201 6.47 0.36 -21.66
CA SER A 201 5.18 -0.34 -21.69
C SER A 201 5.20 -1.68 -22.42
N ASP A 202 6.10 -1.83 -23.40
CA ASP A 202 6.10 -2.98 -24.32
C ASP A 202 6.79 -4.20 -23.71
N LEU A 203 7.62 -3.98 -22.68
CA LEU A 203 8.24 -5.04 -21.88
C LEU A 203 7.31 -5.71 -20.89
N PHE A 204 6.12 -5.14 -20.68
CA PHE A 204 5.16 -5.68 -19.72
C PHE A 204 4.06 -6.46 -20.43
N PRO A 205 3.97 -7.78 -20.20
CA PRO A 205 2.92 -8.60 -20.80
C PRO A 205 1.52 -8.12 -20.40
N GLN A 206 0.52 -8.54 -21.16
CA GLN A 206 -0.89 -8.39 -20.81
C GLN A 206 -1.22 -9.50 -19.80
N GLY A 207 -1.72 -9.16 -18.60
CA GLY A 207 -2.00 -10.19 -17.59
C GLY A 207 -2.21 -9.67 -16.17
N ASP A 208 -2.15 -10.61 -15.23
CA ASP A 208 -2.36 -10.42 -13.79
C ASP A 208 -1.40 -9.38 -13.17
N ARG A 209 -1.86 -8.69 -12.13
CA ARG A 209 -1.10 -7.69 -11.36
C ARG A 209 0.20 -8.29 -10.82
N THR A 210 0.16 -9.55 -10.41
CA THR A 210 1.33 -10.29 -9.93
C THR A 210 2.44 -10.36 -10.98
N VAL A 211 2.08 -10.72 -12.22
CA VAL A 211 3.03 -10.81 -13.34
C VAL A 211 3.63 -9.44 -13.68
N LEU A 212 2.83 -8.37 -13.59
CA LEU A 212 3.30 -7.01 -13.81
C LEU A 212 4.28 -6.55 -12.71
N VAL A 213 4.04 -6.93 -11.46
CA VAL A 213 4.96 -6.63 -10.35
C VAL A 213 6.27 -7.39 -10.50
N VAL A 214 6.22 -8.70 -10.79
CA VAL A 214 7.43 -9.51 -11.03
C VAL A 214 8.22 -8.94 -12.21
N SER A 215 7.54 -8.56 -13.30
CA SER A 215 8.14 -7.88 -14.45
C SER A 215 8.88 -6.61 -14.04
N PHE A 216 8.26 -5.78 -13.21
CA PHE A 216 8.87 -4.53 -12.76
C PHE A 216 10.13 -4.80 -11.91
N LEU A 217 10.06 -5.77 -11.00
CA LEU A 217 11.21 -6.19 -10.19
C LEU A 217 12.36 -6.72 -11.06
N SER A 218 12.05 -7.56 -12.05
CA SER A 218 13.03 -8.06 -13.03
C SER A 218 13.73 -6.94 -13.79
N LEU A 219 12.99 -5.89 -14.17
CA LEU A 219 13.55 -4.73 -14.87
C LEU A 219 14.48 -3.94 -13.95
N LEU A 220 14.09 -3.68 -12.70
CA LEU A 220 14.95 -3.02 -11.72
C LEU A 220 16.23 -3.82 -11.44
N GLU A 221 16.13 -5.15 -11.38
CA GLU A 221 17.29 -6.02 -11.19
C GLU A 221 18.26 -5.96 -12.39
N LEU A 222 17.74 -5.93 -13.62
CA LEU A 222 18.55 -5.74 -14.83
C LEU A 222 19.23 -4.36 -14.87
N MET A 223 18.56 -3.31 -14.39
CA MET A 223 19.15 -1.97 -14.25
C MET A 223 20.25 -1.95 -13.20
N LYS A 224 20.01 -2.57 -12.03
CA LYS A 224 21.00 -2.71 -10.95
C LYS A 224 22.28 -3.39 -11.45
N ARG A 225 22.14 -4.40 -12.31
CA ARG A 225 23.28 -5.11 -12.95
C ARG A 225 23.90 -4.37 -14.14
N GLN A 226 23.41 -3.17 -14.47
CA GLN A 226 23.87 -2.36 -15.61
C GLN A 226 23.75 -3.10 -16.96
N VAL A 227 22.79 -4.03 -17.07
CA VAL A 227 22.50 -4.78 -18.30
C VAL A 227 21.59 -3.96 -19.22
N ILE A 228 20.68 -3.20 -18.61
CA ILE A 228 19.78 -2.27 -19.29
C ILE A 228 19.90 -0.88 -18.67
N ALA A 229 19.61 0.14 -19.47
CA ALA A 229 19.42 1.51 -19.01
C ALA A 229 18.02 1.98 -19.36
N VAL A 230 17.50 2.91 -18.56
CA VAL A 230 16.22 3.56 -18.83
C VAL A 230 16.48 5.03 -18.97
N GLU A 231 16.05 5.58 -20.10
CA GLU A 231 16.17 6.99 -20.40
C GLU A 231 14.79 7.62 -20.49
N GLN A 232 14.69 8.85 -20.01
CA GLN A 232 13.51 9.66 -20.10
C GLN A 232 13.88 11.02 -20.68
N GLU A 233 13.30 11.37 -21.83
CA GLU A 233 13.62 12.65 -22.49
C GLU A 233 13.14 13.86 -21.67
N ARG A 234 11.96 13.76 -21.05
CA ARG A 234 11.35 14.82 -20.22
C ARG A 234 10.50 14.24 -19.10
N ASN A 235 10.40 14.98 -17.99
CA ASN A 235 9.53 14.62 -16.87
C ASN A 235 8.12 14.26 -17.36
N PHE A 236 7.61 13.12 -16.91
CA PHE A 236 6.28 12.57 -17.22
C PHE A 236 6.05 12.08 -18.65
N MET A 237 7.09 12.02 -19.49
CA MET A 237 7.05 11.35 -20.80
C MET A 237 7.25 9.83 -20.67
N ASP A 238 6.99 9.11 -21.76
CA ASP A 238 7.14 7.65 -21.78
C ASP A 238 8.64 7.28 -21.67
N LEU A 239 8.93 6.22 -20.92
CA LEU A 239 10.29 5.75 -20.66
C LEU A 239 10.76 4.83 -21.78
N THR A 240 12.03 4.94 -22.17
CA THR A 240 12.66 4.07 -23.17
C THR A 240 13.69 3.18 -22.47
N VAL A 241 13.61 1.87 -22.72
CA VAL A 241 14.55 0.89 -22.18
C VAL A 241 15.56 0.51 -23.25
N LEU A 242 16.83 0.66 -22.91
CA LEU A 242 17.99 0.45 -23.78
C LEU A 242 18.83 -0.71 -23.27
N LEU A 243 19.25 -1.59 -24.18
CA LEU A 243 20.15 -2.69 -23.86
C LEU A 243 21.60 -2.19 -23.83
N ARG A 244 22.29 -2.35 -22.69
CA ARG A 244 23.71 -2.00 -22.53
C ARG A 244 24.64 -3.21 -22.66
N LYS A 245 24.19 -4.40 -22.22
CA LYS A 245 24.94 -5.67 -22.32
C LYS A 245 24.06 -6.74 -22.95
N GLU A 246 24.63 -7.57 -23.82
CA GLU A 246 23.88 -8.62 -24.50
C GLU A 246 23.50 -9.79 -23.58
N GLU A 247 24.22 -9.98 -22.47
CA GLU A 247 24.01 -11.05 -21.50
C GLU A 247 24.12 -10.51 -20.07
N TRP A 248 23.47 -11.20 -19.14
CA TRP A 248 23.58 -10.95 -17.71
C TRP A 248 24.18 -12.19 -17.06
N GLU A 249 25.20 -12.02 -16.22
CA GLU A 249 25.77 -13.11 -15.44
C GLU A 249 24.92 -13.32 -14.19
N ASP A 250 24.54 -14.58 -13.95
CA ASP A 250 23.88 -15.00 -12.72
C ASP A 250 24.95 -15.09 -11.64
N ASP A 251 25.29 -13.95 -11.04
CA ASP A 251 25.97 -13.92 -9.76
C ASP A 251 25.01 -14.53 -8.74
N GLY A 252 25.11 -15.85 -8.59
CA GLY A 252 24.38 -16.60 -7.59
C GLY A 252 24.80 -16.10 -6.22
N GLU A 253 24.02 -15.21 -5.62
CA GLU A 253 23.99 -15.07 -4.17
C GLU A 253 23.49 -16.39 -3.59
N LEU A 254 24.47 -17.22 -3.24
CA LEU A 254 24.41 -18.16 -2.13
C LEU A 254 23.83 -17.42 -0.92
N ILE A 255 22.51 -17.53 -0.73
CA ILE A 255 21.92 -17.34 0.59
C ILE A 255 21.92 -18.72 1.25
N GLY A 256 23.06 -19.02 1.89
CA GLY A 256 23.13 -19.98 2.99
C GLY A 256 23.03 -19.25 4.31
#